data_AF-A0A970YNZ6-F1
#
_entry.id   AF-A0A970YNZ6-F1
#
_cell.length_a   1.000
_cell.length_b   1.000
_cell.length_c   1.000
_cell.angle_alpha   90.00
_cell.angle_beta   90.00
_cell.angle_gamma   90.00
#
_symmetry.space_group_name_H-M   'P 1'
#
loop_
_entity.id
_entity.type
_entity.pdbx_description
1 polymer ?
#
loop_
_entity_poly.entity_id
_entity_poly.type
_entity_poly.pdbx_seq_one_letter_code
_entity_poly.pdbx_strand_id
1 'polypeptide(L)'
;AIMNLLSKKLLKTYKQLTILIYTFGIAFILSLSFSNPLAAFQLEFDIWFWINILLLGTVPTALAYTLFTTGLSFNIESSKASIIATIEVPVAAIGAYLIFGQEMFGMKLVGVIMVLLSIIILQDDTLIKKFLKERKQDLYHKGGE
;
A
#
# COMPACT_ATOMS: atom_id res chain seq x y z
N ALA A 1 -2.68 -10.43 -1.59
CA ALA A 1 -2.18 -11.70 -0.99
C ALA A 1 -1.08 -12.35 -1.84
N ILE A 2 -1.34 -12.64 -3.13
CA ILE A 2 -0.37 -13.32 -4.01
C ILE A 2 0.92 -12.50 -4.22
N MET A 3 0.81 -11.20 -4.49
CA MET A 3 1.96 -10.29 -4.69
C MET A 3 2.95 -10.33 -3.51
N ASN A 4 2.46 -10.11 -2.27
CA ASN A 4 3.33 -10.13 -1.08
C ASN A 4 4.02 -11.49 -0.84
N LEU A 5 3.32 -12.60 -1.12
CA LEU A 5 3.89 -13.94 -0.98
C LEU A 5 5.00 -14.20 -2.02
N LEU A 6 4.76 -13.80 -3.28
CA LEU A 6 5.70 -13.96 -4.38
C LEU A 6 6.92 -13.08 -4.21
N SER A 7 6.74 -11.80 -3.85
CA SER A 7 7.84 -10.85 -3.61
C SER A 7 8.77 -11.35 -2.51
N LYS A 8 8.24 -11.86 -1.39
CA LYS A 8 9.07 -12.38 -0.29
C LYS A 8 9.91 -13.60 -0.71
N LYS A 9 9.41 -14.42 -1.64
CA LYS A 9 10.12 -15.58 -2.20
C LYS A 9 11.16 -15.17 -3.25
N LEU A 10 10.82 -14.22 -4.13
CA LEU A 10 11.69 -13.72 -5.19
C LEU A 10 12.86 -12.89 -4.65
N LEU A 11 12.66 -12.14 -3.57
CA LEU A 11 13.69 -11.34 -2.91
C LEU A 11 14.80 -12.15 -2.24
N LYS A 12 14.59 -13.44 -1.99
CA LYS A 12 15.63 -14.33 -1.49
C LYS A 12 16.62 -14.79 -2.57
N THR A 13 16.26 -14.63 -3.85
CA THR A 13 17.01 -15.21 -4.97
C THR A 13 17.45 -14.17 -6.00
N TYR A 14 16.74 -13.04 -6.10
CA TYR A 14 17.02 -11.99 -7.08
C TYR A 14 17.24 -10.64 -6.40
N LYS A 15 18.16 -9.83 -6.97
CA LYS A 15 18.30 -8.42 -6.59
C LYS A 15 16.97 -7.71 -6.85
N GLN A 16 16.51 -6.90 -5.90
CA GLN A 16 15.20 -6.26 -5.97
C GLN A 16 15.02 -5.36 -7.20
N LEU A 17 16.10 -4.73 -7.67
CA LEU A 17 16.12 -3.95 -8.91
C LEU A 17 15.69 -4.77 -10.13
N THR A 18 16.10 -6.05 -10.21
CA THR A 18 15.74 -6.95 -11.31
C THR A 18 14.24 -7.21 -11.33
N ILE A 19 13.64 -7.44 -10.16
CA ILE A 19 12.19 -7.66 -10.02
C ILE A 19 11.41 -6.43 -10.51
N LEU A 20 11.88 -5.22 -10.18
CA LEU A 20 11.26 -3.98 -10.64
C LEU A 20 11.33 -3.83 -12.16
N ILE A 21 12.51 -4.08 -12.77
CA ILE A 21 12.68 -3.97 -14.22
C ILE A 21 11.72 -4.92 -14.96
N TYR A 22 11.60 -6.17 -14.50
CA TYR A 22 10.66 -7.11 -15.10
C TYR A 22 9.20 -6.70 -14.89
N THR A 23 8.84 -6.25 -13.69
CA THR A 23 7.45 -5.88 -13.38
C THR A 23 7.01 -4.65 -14.17
N PHE A 24 7.82 -3.58 -14.15
CA PHE A 24 7.53 -2.37 -14.92
C PHE A 24 7.66 -2.57 -16.42
N GLY A 25 8.61 -3.39 -16.89
CA GLY A 25 8.75 -3.71 -18.30
C GLY A 25 7.54 -4.46 -18.86
N ILE A 26 7.07 -5.50 -18.16
CA ILE A 26 5.87 -6.24 -18.55
C ILE A 26 4.63 -5.33 -18.44
N ALA A 27 4.51 -4.55 -17.36
CA ALA A 27 3.40 -3.60 -17.20
C ALA A 27 3.36 -2.57 -18.33
N PHE A 28 4.51 -2.07 -18.78
CA PHE A 28 4.61 -1.14 -19.91
C PHE A 28 4.12 -1.79 -21.22
N ILE A 29 4.58 -3.00 -21.53
CA ILE A 29 4.18 -3.74 -22.74
C ILE A 29 2.67 -4.03 -22.74
N LEU A 30 2.13 -4.49 -21.61
CA LEU A 30 0.70 -4.77 -21.47
C LEU A 30 -0.12 -3.49 -21.54
N SER A 31 0.33 -2.42 -20.89
CA SER A 31 -0.32 -1.11 -20.95
C SER A 31 -0.36 -0.60 -22.38
N LEU A 32 0.72 -0.72 -23.15
CA LEU A 32 0.78 -0.33 -24.57
C LEU A 32 -0.18 -1.15 -25.44
N SER A 33 -0.46 -2.40 -25.08
CA SER A 33 -1.42 -3.26 -25.78
C SER A 33 -2.88 -2.90 -25.46
N PHE A 34 -3.14 -2.38 -24.25
CA PHE A 34 -4.47 -1.98 -23.79
C PHE A 34 -4.82 -0.52 -24.11
N SER A 35 -3.82 0.35 -24.14
CA SER A 35 -3.99 1.74 -24.58
C SER A 35 -3.99 1.78 -26.11
N ASN A 36 -4.73 2.70 -26.72
CA ASN A 36 -4.69 2.90 -28.17
C ASN A 36 -3.48 3.80 -28.50
N PRO A 37 -2.31 3.25 -28.91
CA PRO A 37 -1.10 4.03 -29.05
C PRO A 37 -1.18 5.02 -30.21
N LEU A 38 -2.00 4.71 -31.23
CA LEU A 38 -2.23 5.60 -32.37
C LEU A 38 -2.95 6.89 -31.96
N ALA A 39 -3.84 6.83 -30.96
CA ALA A 39 -4.50 8.01 -30.42
C ALA A 39 -3.51 8.95 -29.71
N ALA A 40 -2.44 8.42 -29.12
CA ALA A 40 -1.43 9.23 -28.44
C ALA A 40 -0.60 10.10 -29.40
N PHE A 41 -0.38 9.66 -30.65
CA PHE A 41 0.34 10.44 -31.66
C PHE A 41 -0.46 11.62 -32.23
N GLN A 42 -1.77 11.65 -31.98
CA GLN A 42 -2.66 12.73 -32.41
C GLN A 42 -2.87 13.79 -31.31
N LEU A 43 -2.38 13.54 -30.09
CA LEU A 43 -2.45 14.50 -29.00
C LEU A 43 -1.25 15.45 -29.04
N GLU A 44 -1.53 16.74 -28.87
CA GLU A 44 -0.50 17.72 -28.57
C GLU A 44 -0.18 17.65 -27.08
N PHE A 45 1.10 17.40 -26.77
CA PHE A 45 1.58 17.32 -25.40
C PHE A 45 2.21 18.65 -24.98
N ASP A 46 1.55 19.33 -24.05
CA ASP A 46 2.09 20.54 -23.42
C ASP A 46 3.21 20.21 -22.41
N ILE A 47 4.02 21.20 -22.03
CA ILE A 47 5.08 21.06 -21.03
C ILE A 47 4.54 20.56 -19.68
N TRP A 48 3.32 20.97 -19.32
CA TRP A 48 2.65 20.50 -18.11
C TRP A 48 2.36 19.00 -18.13
N PHE A 49 2.07 18.43 -19.30
CA PHE A 49 1.86 16.98 -19.44
C PHE A 49 3.14 16.21 -19.07
N TRP A 50 4.28 16.65 -19.60
CA TRP A 50 5.58 16.04 -19.29
C TRP A 50 5.98 16.19 -17.83
N ILE A 51 5.74 17.36 -17.23
CA ILE A 51 5.97 17.60 -15.80
C ILE A 51 5.12 16.65 -14.96
N ASN A 52 3.83 16.48 -15.28
CA ASN A 52 2.94 15.56 -14.57
C ASN A 52 3.42 14.11 -14.68
N ILE A 53 3.81 13.65 -15.88
CA ILE A 53 4.39 12.31 -16.06
C ILE A 53 5.63 12.13 -15.19
N LEU A 54 6.54 13.11 -15.19
CA LEU A 54 7.77 13.01 -14.43
C LEU A 54 7.47 12.99 -12.93
N LEU A 55 6.54 13.81 -12.45
CA LEU A 55 6.14 13.86 -11.04
C LEU A 55 5.50 12.55 -10.59
N LEU A 56 4.58 11.98 -11.38
CA LEU A 56 3.96 10.67 -11.13
C LEU A 56 4.96 9.51 -11.22
N GLY A 57 5.92 9.57 -12.14
CA GLY A 57 6.95 8.54 -12.27
C GLY A 57 8.01 8.60 -11.16
N THR A 58 8.26 9.77 -10.58
CA THR A 58 9.33 9.94 -9.58
C THR A 58 8.83 9.92 -8.15
N VAL A 59 7.78 10.67 -7.82
CA VAL A 59 7.35 10.87 -6.43
C VAL A 59 6.71 9.61 -5.83
N PRO A 60 5.57 9.09 -6.35
CA PRO A 60 4.95 7.91 -5.77
C PRO A 60 5.67 6.60 -6.14
N THR A 61 6.61 6.63 -7.09
CA THR A 61 7.29 5.41 -7.55
C THR A 61 8.74 5.37 -7.07
N ALA A 62 9.65 6.16 -7.66
CA ALA A 62 11.08 6.06 -7.36
C ALA A 62 11.41 6.51 -5.92
N LEU A 63 10.85 7.63 -5.47
CA LEU A 63 11.07 8.16 -4.13
C LEU A 63 10.42 7.27 -3.07
N ALA A 64 9.15 6.90 -3.25
CA ALA A 64 8.46 5.98 -2.35
C ALA A 64 9.20 4.64 -2.23
N TYR A 65 9.68 4.08 -3.34
CA TYR A 65 10.47 2.86 -3.35
C TYR A 65 11.82 3.01 -2.62
N THR A 66 12.52 4.12 -2.83
CA THR A 66 13.78 4.41 -2.14
C THR A 66 13.54 4.48 -0.63
N LEU A 67 12.53 5.23 -0.20
CA LEU A 67 12.14 5.33 1.22
C LEU A 67 11.75 3.96 1.79
N PHE A 68 11.01 3.14 1.04
CA PHE A 68 10.61 1.80 1.46
C PHE A 68 11.83 0.87 1.65
N THR A 69 12.75 0.86 0.70
CA THR A 69 13.96 0.01 0.78
C THR A 69 14.91 0.48 1.87
N THR A 70 15.09 1.79 2.04
CA THR A 70 15.84 2.36 3.17
C THR A 70 15.16 2.01 4.50
N GLY A 71 13.83 2.14 4.62
CA GLY A 71 13.07 1.75 5.82
C GLY A 71 13.25 0.28 6.20
N LEU A 72 13.24 -0.63 5.22
CA LEU A 72 13.50 -2.06 5.46
C LEU A 72 14.94 -2.31 5.94
N SER A 73 15.92 -1.53 5.47
CA SER A 73 17.32 -1.67 5.90
C SER A 73 17.55 -1.29 7.37
N PHE A 74 16.65 -0.50 7.97
CA PHE A 74 16.68 -0.15 9.39
C PHE A 74 16.14 -1.24 10.34
N ASN A 75 15.94 -2.48 9.87
CA ASN A 75 15.48 -3.62 10.69
C ASN A 75 14.12 -3.38 11.38
N ILE A 76 13.23 -2.62 10.73
CA ILE A 76 11.85 -2.45 11.20
C ILE A 76 11.16 -3.82 11.18
N GLU A 77 10.58 -4.24 12.31
CA GLU A 77 9.80 -5.48 12.39
C GLU A 77 8.72 -5.49 11.30
N SER A 78 8.66 -6.59 10.53
CA SER A 78 7.72 -6.76 9.41
C SER A 78 6.25 -6.55 9.81
N SER A 79 5.91 -6.77 11.09
CA SER A 79 4.57 -6.50 11.63
C SER A 79 4.29 -5.00 11.73
N LYS A 80 5.23 -4.20 12.25
CA LYS A 80 5.11 -2.74 12.35
C LYS A 80 5.02 -2.08 10.97
N ALA A 81 5.85 -2.55 10.02
CA ALA A 81 5.78 -2.06 8.64
C ALA A 81 4.41 -2.33 7.99
N SER A 82 3.79 -3.49 8.27
CA SER A 82 2.46 -3.82 7.75
C SER A 82 1.35 -2.96 8.37
N ILE A 83 1.47 -2.56 9.64
CA ILE A 83 0.51 -1.67 10.31
C ILE A 83 0.63 -0.24 9.76
N ILE A 84 1.85 0.24 9.53
CA ILE A 84 2.09 1.56 8.92
C ILE A 84 1.50 1.59 7.50
N ALA A 85 1.64 0.52 6.73
CA ALA A 85 1.04 0.42 5.40
C ALA A 85 -0.49 0.53 5.43
N THR A 86 -1.18 0.07 6.48
CA THR A 86 -2.63 0.26 6.60
C THR A 86 -3.05 1.69 6.94
N ILE A 87 -2.16 2.53 7.49
CA ILE A 87 -2.41 3.96 7.73
C ILE A 87 -2.44 4.75 6.40
N GLU A 88 -1.78 4.25 5.36
CA GLU A 88 -1.75 4.90 4.05
C GLU A 88 -3.17 5.16 3.50
N VAL A 89 -4.07 4.17 3.62
CA VAL A 89 -5.43 4.25 3.08
C VAL A 89 -6.26 5.41 3.69
N PRO A 90 -6.40 5.53 5.03
CA PRO A 90 -7.13 6.66 5.61
C PRO A 90 -6.42 8.00 5.38
N VAL A 91 -5.08 8.04 5.36
CA VAL A 91 -4.34 9.27 5.05
C VAL A 91 -4.58 9.72 3.61
N ALA A 92 -4.57 8.79 2.65
CA ALA A 92 -4.87 9.08 1.25
C ALA A 92 -6.31 9.57 1.07
N ALA A 93 -7.27 8.97 1.78
CA ALA A 93 -8.65 9.42 1.77
C ALA A 93 -8.75 10.87 2.27
N ILE A 94 -8.20 11.17 3.45
CA ILE A 94 -8.19 12.53 4.01
C ILE A 94 -7.48 13.51 3.07
N GLY A 95 -6.34 13.10 2.49
CA GLY A 95 -5.62 13.90 1.49
C GLY A 95 -6.48 14.19 0.25
N ALA A 96 -7.27 13.23 -0.21
CA ALA A 96 -8.16 13.43 -1.35
C ALA A 96 -9.25 14.48 -1.08
N TYR A 97 -9.77 14.51 0.15
CA TYR A 97 -10.69 15.58 0.58
C TYR A 97 -10.01 16.94 0.64
N LEU A 98 -8.84 17.01 1.28
CA LEU A 98 -8.14 18.28 1.49
C LEU A 98 -7.61 18.88 0.18
N ILE A 99 -7.08 18.06 -0.73
CA ILE A 99 -6.41 18.51 -1.95
C ILE A 99 -7.42 18.69 -3.10
N PHE A 100 -8.35 17.75 -3.27
CA PHE A 100 -9.29 17.76 -4.40
C PHE A 100 -10.70 18.22 -4.01
N GLY A 101 -10.94 18.58 -2.75
CA GLY A 101 -12.24 19.06 -2.27
C GLY A 101 -13.36 18.02 -2.35
N GLN A 102 -13.04 16.73 -2.45
CA GLN A 102 -14.05 15.69 -2.67
C GLN A 102 -14.97 15.54 -1.46
N GLU A 103 -16.29 15.63 -1.64
CA GLU A 103 -17.24 15.47 -0.54
C GLU A 103 -16.99 14.18 0.28
N MET A 104 -16.70 14.39 1.56
CA MET A 104 -16.39 13.39 2.56
C MET A 104 -17.58 13.02 3.44
N PHE A 105 -18.77 13.55 3.15
CA PHE A 105 -19.93 13.33 4.00
C PHE A 105 -20.57 11.94 3.77
N GLY A 106 -21.26 11.44 4.79
CA GLY A 106 -21.99 10.17 4.73
C GLY A 106 -21.12 8.92 4.94
N MET A 107 -21.32 7.88 4.11
CA MET A 107 -20.70 6.57 4.29
C MET A 107 -19.17 6.57 4.19
N LYS A 108 -18.58 7.52 3.45
CA LYS A 108 -17.13 7.67 3.33
C LYS A 108 -16.47 7.99 4.67
N LEU A 109 -17.06 8.92 5.43
CA LEU A 109 -16.55 9.31 6.75
C LEU A 109 -16.58 8.14 7.73
N VAL A 110 -17.69 7.39 7.75
CA VAL A 110 -17.84 6.20 8.60
C VAL A 110 -16.76 5.16 8.28
N GLY A 111 -16.50 4.92 6.98
CA GLY A 111 -15.44 4.03 6.55
C GLY A 111 -14.04 4.47 7.03
N VAL A 112 -13.70 5.76 6.87
CA VAL A 112 -12.42 6.29 7.34
C VAL A 112 -12.28 6.14 8.86
N ILE A 113 -13.32 6.46 9.64
CA ILE A 113 -13.33 6.30 11.09
C ILE A 113 -13.13 4.83 11.50
N MET A 114 -13.84 3.89 10.86
CA MET A 114 -13.70 2.46 11.16
C MET A 114 -12.28 1.94 10.88
N VAL A 115 -11.67 2.36 9.77
CA VAL A 115 -10.28 1.97 9.45
C VAL A 115 -9.30 2.54 10.47
N LEU A 116 -9.43 3.82 10.85
CA LEU A 116 -8.59 4.43 11.88
C LEU A 116 -8.71 3.72 13.23
N LEU A 117 -9.94 3.39 13.65
CA LEU A 117 -10.18 2.62 14.88
C LEU A 117 -9.54 1.24 14.83
N SER A 118 -9.66 0.52 13.70
CA SER A 118 -9.01 -0.78 13.52
C SER A 118 -7.50 -0.69 13.68
N ILE A 119 -6.87 0.36 13.14
CA ILE A 119 -5.42 0.53 13.22
C ILE A 119 -4.99 0.79 14.67
N ILE A 120 -5.70 1.67 15.39
CA ILE A 120 -5.39 1.97 16.80
C ILE A 120 -5.46 0.70 17.65
N ILE A 121 -6.51 -0.11 17.47
CA ILE A 121 -6.68 -1.38 18.19
C ILE A 121 -5.54 -2.36 17.85
N LEU A 122 -5.14 -2.44 16.58
CA LEU A 122 -4.09 -3.36 16.13
C LEU A 122 -2.68 -2.93 16.55
N GLN A 123 -2.44 -1.64 16.76
CA GLN A 123 -1.14 -1.13 17.18
C GLN A 123 -0.86 -1.37 18.66
N ASP A 124 -1.91 -1.51 19.48
CA ASP A 124 -1.77 -1.75 20.91
C ASP A 124 -1.58 -3.25 21.18
N ASP A 125 -0.31 -3.69 21.14
CA ASP A 125 0.12 -5.08 21.45
C ASP A 125 -0.48 -5.61 22.76
N THR A 126 -0.77 -4.70 23.69
CA THR A 126 -1.38 -4.98 25.00
C THR A 126 -2.81 -5.51 24.87
N LEU A 127 -3.61 -4.91 23.97
CA LEU A 127 -5.00 -5.31 23.72
C LEU A 127 -5.07 -6.65 22.99
N ILE A 128 -4.18 -6.86 22.01
CA ILE A 128 -4.09 -8.13 21.28
C ILE A 128 -3.70 -9.27 22.23
N LYS A 129 -2.67 -9.08 23.07
CA LYS A 129 -2.27 -10.08 24.07
C LYS A 129 -3.37 -10.38 25.06
N LYS A 130 -4.13 -9.37 25.50
CA LYS A 130 -5.28 -9.54 26.41
C LYS A 130 -6.41 -10.34 25.75
N PHE A 131 -6.80 -9.97 24.53
CA PHE A 131 -7.83 -10.68 23.76
C PHE A 131 -7.47 -12.13 23.46
N LEU A 132 -6.21 -12.40 23.09
CA LEU A 132 -5.71 -13.76 22.88
C LEU A 132 -5.69 -14.57 24.18
N LYS A 133 -5.37 -13.94 25.31
CA LYS A 133 -5.39 -14.59 26.63
C LYS A 133 -6.82 -14.99 27.02
N GLU A 134 -7.80 -14.10 26.84
CA GLU A 134 -9.21 -14.35 27.11
C GLU A 134 -9.77 -15.48 26.23
N ARG A 135 -9.52 -15.45 24.91
CA ARG A 135 -9.94 -16.53 23.99
C ARG A 135 -9.31 -17.89 24.32
N LYS A 136 -8.05 -17.92 24.78
CA LYS A 136 -7.36 -19.15 25.15
C LYS A 136 -7.93 -19.75 26.44
N GLN A 137 -8.41 -18.90 27.35
CA GLN A 137 -9.09 -19.29 28.59
C GLN A 137 -10.48 -19.90 28.30
N ASP A 138 -11.24 -19.29 27.38
CA ASP A 138 -12.55 -19.80 26.94
C ASP A 138 -12.46 -21.15 26.21
N LEU A 139 -11.41 -21.34 25.39
CA LEU A 139 -11.16 -22.62 24.72
C LEU A 139 -10.76 -23.73 25.70
N TYR A 140 -10.07 -23.39 26.79
CA TYR A 140 -9.72 -24.36 27.84
C TYR A 140 -10.94 -24.79 28.66
N HIS A 141 -11.90 -23.89 28.87
CA HIS A 141 -13.15 -24.22 29.57
C HIS A 141 -14.15 -25.03 28.72
N LYS A 142 -14.10 -24.91 27.38
CA LYS A 142 -15.00 -25.65 26.47
C LYS A 142 -14.48 -27.00 25.95
N GLY A 143 -13.20 -27.30 26.13
CA GLY A 143 -12.57 -28.56 25.67
C GLY A 143 -12.33 -29.59 26.78
N GLY A 144 -12.81 -29.34 27.99
CA GLY A 144 -12.64 -30.20 29.18
C GLY A 144 -13.93 -30.85 29.70
N GLU A 145 -15.03 -30.75 28.95
CA GLU A 145 -16.26 -31.54 29.13
C GLU A 145 -16.38 -32.57 28.00
#